data_AF-A0A0M0K7Z6-F1
#
_entry.id   AF-A0A0M0K7Z6-F1
#
_cell.length_a   1.000
_cell.length_b   1.000
_cell.length_c   1.000
_cell.angle_alpha   90.00
_cell.angle_beta   90.00
_cell.angle_gamma   90.00
#
_symmetry.space_group_name_H-M   'P 1'
#
loop_
_entity.id
_entity.type
_entity.pdbx_description
1 polymer ?
#
loop_
_entity_poly.entity_id
_entity_poly.type
_entity_poly.pdbx_seq_one_letter_code
_entity_poly.pdbx_strand_id
1 'polypeptide(L)'
;GTKPARKDKAVDEASSSVDAADADAAEVGVERRRLFWVRVPDRLVDTTVYGTLSVRIEEVSAAASAAVEAMVTEHFVRAKEKRMLTEAERVGQEVGAIGGVLKEGSLTFLDQRRFNNLAIALTRLGLPNATLREAVLAGDERVLTPEVVELLVPCAPTADDIEAIAPYDGDPALLAQVERFFWEVHKVPHFTNRLLALRAKQTYAAQAAHAQRLLEQVNCACSAVLVSDAFEVLLALVLAAGNAINRGTARGGVRGYKLDVLVKLADVKSMAGGAKGRGATLLRLLVELAERALPESAARWTEDLECVGPASRISWDRITSELAQMKASIELCQRVHKAVKAKAKDSAAVDAFGATIGQWLEGAQRTLGMQQESLRSTQRLFRAVAQRLGEDASGGVGPETLFSLLERFRHQWCGASAALADASQQAAREVGRAQRKAERAAVIEAKRAAAHAAAAASAAALGDGDTSSTAWMRVRDHEHPNNWLLVGPSTHDANQVELIGEGAGGLSECRQRLVECGGATRVVYGGLRLVAVDTRRGIRSERPKFVFVMATGADVPIRAATRGMLERGAIAEVLQQTHISFEVEGVDELTAQTIAAKLLHSGGAHKPNAFDFGGGQVLEEEWY
;
A
#
# COMPACT_ATOMS: atom_id res chain seq x y z
N GLY A 1 -50.13 -72.68 7.58
CA GLY A 1 -51.30 -71.80 7.40
C GLY A 1 -50.85 -70.51 6.75
N THR A 2 -51.46 -70.20 5.60
CA THR A 2 -51.65 -68.86 5.00
C THR A 2 -50.42 -67.99 4.67
N LYS A 3 -50.00 -68.09 3.40
CA LYS A 3 -49.35 -67.04 2.59
C LYS A 3 -50.24 -65.79 2.51
N PRO A 4 -49.67 -64.58 2.28
CA PRO A 4 -50.32 -63.54 1.54
C PRO A 4 -49.73 -63.33 0.13
N ALA A 5 -50.66 -62.98 -0.76
CA ALA A 5 -50.69 -62.75 -2.20
C ALA A 5 -49.43 -62.23 -2.94
N ARG A 6 -49.24 -62.81 -4.14
CA ARG A 6 -48.60 -62.21 -5.31
C ARG A 6 -49.21 -60.82 -5.58
N LYS A 7 -48.36 -59.80 -5.70
CA LYS A 7 -48.72 -58.56 -6.41
C LYS A 7 -48.45 -58.80 -7.89
N ASP A 8 -49.52 -58.86 -8.67
CA ASP A 8 -49.46 -58.83 -10.13
C ASP A 8 -48.84 -57.51 -10.60
N LYS A 9 -47.95 -57.62 -11.58
CA LYS A 9 -47.45 -56.49 -12.38
C LYS A 9 -48.64 -55.92 -13.16
N ALA A 10 -49.15 -54.77 -12.73
CA ALA A 10 -49.81 -53.86 -13.66
C ALA A 10 -48.70 -53.31 -14.57
N VAL A 11 -48.76 -53.72 -15.84
CA VAL A 11 -48.03 -53.11 -16.93
C VAL A 11 -48.66 -51.73 -17.12
N ASP A 12 -47.88 -50.67 -16.89
CA ASP A 12 -48.29 -49.30 -17.19
C ASP A 12 -48.52 -49.18 -18.71
N GLU A 13 -49.78 -49.19 -19.12
CA GLU A 13 -50.26 -48.81 -20.47
C GLU A 13 -50.19 -47.30 -20.73
N ALA A 14 -49.36 -46.55 -19.99
CA ALA A 14 -49.21 -45.10 -20.15
C ALA A 14 -48.03 -44.71 -21.07
N SER A 15 -47.28 -45.68 -21.61
CA SER A 15 -46.18 -45.40 -22.54
C SER A 15 -46.56 -45.55 -24.02
N SER A 16 -47.79 -45.96 -24.37
CA SER A 16 -48.19 -46.18 -25.76
C SER A 16 -48.88 -45.00 -26.44
N SER A 17 -49.22 -43.93 -25.70
CA SER A 17 -49.92 -42.76 -26.27
C SER A 17 -48.97 -41.67 -26.79
N VAL A 18 -47.69 -41.70 -26.43
CA VAL A 18 -46.68 -40.74 -26.92
C VAL A 18 -46.06 -41.24 -28.24
N ASP A 19 -45.82 -42.55 -28.37
CA ASP A 19 -45.33 -43.14 -29.62
C ASP A 19 -46.38 -43.12 -30.76
N ALA A 20 -47.67 -43.04 -30.43
CA ALA A 20 -48.74 -42.96 -31.41
C ALA A 20 -48.89 -41.56 -32.04
N ALA A 21 -48.48 -40.50 -31.34
CA ALA A 21 -48.59 -39.12 -31.84
C ALA A 21 -47.41 -38.72 -32.76
N ASP A 22 -46.23 -39.32 -32.57
CA ASP A 22 -45.07 -39.11 -33.47
C ASP A 22 -45.17 -39.91 -34.78
N ALA A 23 -46.03 -40.95 -34.83
CA ALA A 23 -46.24 -41.75 -36.04
C ALA A 23 -47.12 -41.05 -37.10
N ASP A 24 -47.99 -40.12 -36.69
CA ASP A 24 -48.95 -39.46 -37.58
C ASP A 24 -48.36 -38.22 -38.31
N ALA A 25 -47.21 -37.71 -37.86
CA ALA A 25 -46.51 -36.57 -38.48
C ALA A 25 -45.58 -36.96 -39.65
N ALA A 26 -45.63 -38.22 -40.10
CA ALA A 26 -44.93 -38.69 -41.29
C ALA A 26 -45.66 -38.34 -42.61
N GLU A 27 -46.46 -37.27 -42.62
CA GLU A 27 -46.96 -36.67 -43.87
C GLU A 27 -45.81 -35.99 -44.63
N VAL A 28 -45.34 -36.73 -45.64
CA VAL A 28 -44.68 -36.30 -46.88
C VAL A 28 -44.32 -34.80 -46.98
N GLY A 29 -43.05 -34.48 -46.71
CA GLY A 29 -42.31 -33.45 -47.45
C GLY A 29 -42.33 -32.01 -46.91
N VAL A 30 -42.98 -31.71 -45.79
CA VAL A 30 -43.10 -30.33 -45.29
C VAL A 30 -42.09 -30.06 -44.16
N GLU A 31 -41.01 -29.32 -44.45
CA GLU A 31 -40.00 -28.92 -43.44
C GLU A 31 -40.35 -27.56 -42.82
N ARG A 32 -40.50 -27.49 -41.50
CA ARG A 32 -40.81 -26.26 -40.74
C ARG A 32 -39.53 -25.69 -40.10
N ARG A 33 -39.38 -24.35 -40.07
CA ARG A 33 -38.32 -23.70 -39.27
C ARG A 33 -38.52 -24.06 -37.79
N ARG A 34 -37.50 -24.68 -37.19
CA ARG A 34 -37.52 -25.10 -35.78
C ARG A 34 -37.31 -23.92 -34.84
N LEU A 35 -38.00 -23.95 -33.70
CA LEU A 35 -37.85 -23.00 -32.62
C LEU A 35 -37.01 -23.64 -31.51
N PHE A 36 -35.84 -23.08 -31.21
CA PHE A 36 -34.88 -23.66 -30.27
C PHE A 36 -35.26 -23.37 -28.81
N TRP A 37 -36.09 -24.23 -28.23
CA TRP A 37 -36.49 -24.16 -26.82
C TRP A 37 -35.60 -25.02 -25.92
N VAL A 38 -35.28 -24.50 -24.73
CA VAL A 38 -34.71 -25.31 -23.65
C VAL A 38 -35.86 -25.95 -22.88
N ARG A 39 -35.97 -27.28 -22.95
CA ARG A 39 -37.07 -28.04 -22.34
C ARG A 39 -37.01 -27.98 -20.81
N VAL A 40 -38.15 -27.71 -20.19
CA VAL A 40 -38.35 -27.94 -18.74
C VAL A 40 -38.52 -29.45 -18.53
N PRO A 41 -37.72 -30.10 -17.67
CA PRO A 41 -37.86 -31.53 -17.40
C PRO A 41 -39.28 -31.88 -16.92
N ASP A 42 -39.89 -32.93 -17.49
CA ASP A 42 -41.31 -33.27 -17.28
C ASP A 42 -41.70 -33.36 -15.80
N ARG A 43 -40.82 -33.93 -14.97
CA ARG A 43 -41.00 -34.02 -13.51
C ARG A 43 -41.17 -32.68 -12.78
N LEU A 44 -40.80 -31.57 -13.42
CA LEU A 44 -40.92 -30.21 -12.88
C LEU A 44 -42.09 -29.45 -13.51
N VAL A 45 -42.60 -29.91 -14.67
CA VAL A 45 -43.62 -29.21 -15.46
C VAL A 45 -44.86 -28.94 -14.62
N ASP A 46 -45.39 -29.95 -13.93
CA ASP A 46 -46.61 -29.86 -13.11
C ASP A 46 -46.50 -28.85 -11.95
N THR A 47 -45.28 -28.59 -11.47
CA THR A 47 -45.02 -27.64 -10.37
C THR A 47 -44.78 -26.20 -10.82
N THR A 48 -44.79 -25.97 -12.13
CA THR A 48 -44.53 -24.65 -12.73
C THR A 48 -45.77 -24.14 -13.44
N VAL A 49 -45.68 -22.93 -14.00
CA VAL A 49 -46.75 -22.36 -14.84
C VAL A 49 -47.16 -23.31 -15.99
N TYR A 50 -46.24 -24.16 -16.46
CA TYR A 50 -46.49 -25.12 -17.55
C TYR A 50 -47.52 -26.20 -17.19
N GLY A 51 -47.61 -26.60 -15.91
CA GLY A 51 -48.63 -27.55 -15.43
C GLY A 51 -50.06 -26.99 -15.47
N THR A 52 -50.20 -25.66 -15.46
CA THR A 52 -51.50 -24.97 -15.58
C THR A 52 -51.75 -24.38 -16.97
N LEU A 53 -50.69 -24.28 -17.79
CA LEU A 53 -50.77 -23.76 -19.17
C LEU A 53 -51.42 -24.74 -20.12
N SER A 54 -51.34 -26.05 -19.88
CA SER A 54 -52.04 -27.07 -20.68
C SER A 54 -53.54 -26.75 -20.83
N VAL A 55 -54.20 -26.39 -19.72
CA VAL A 55 -55.62 -25.98 -19.69
C VAL A 55 -55.87 -24.69 -20.48
N ARG A 56 -54.93 -23.74 -20.45
CA ARG A 56 -55.04 -22.46 -21.19
C ARG A 56 -54.69 -22.61 -22.68
N ILE A 57 -53.83 -23.56 -23.02
CA ILE A 57 -53.49 -23.90 -24.41
C ILE A 57 -54.72 -24.47 -25.12
N GLU A 58 -55.57 -25.24 -24.44
CA GLU A 58 -56.85 -25.70 -25.00
C GLU A 58 -57.79 -24.52 -25.33
N GLU A 59 -57.86 -23.49 -24.46
CA GLU A 59 -58.62 -22.25 -24.72
C GLU A 59 -58.07 -21.46 -25.92
N VAL A 60 -56.73 -21.35 -26.04
CA VAL A 60 -56.05 -20.71 -27.19
C VAL A 60 -56.20 -21.54 -28.46
N SER A 61 -56.15 -22.88 -28.35
CA SER A 61 -56.29 -23.82 -29.45
C SER A 61 -57.71 -23.76 -30.04
N ALA A 62 -58.74 -23.73 -29.22
CA ALA A 62 -60.13 -23.63 -29.71
C ALA A 62 -60.41 -22.33 -30.48
N ALA A 63 -59.79 -21.20 -30.08
CA ALA A 63 -60.01 -19.90 -30.71
C ALA A 63 -59.03 -19.58 -31.86
N ALA A 64 -57.82 -20.15 -31.85
CA ALA A 64 -56.73 -19.73 -32.72
C ALA A 64 -55.91 -20.87 -33.33
N SER A 65 -56.17 -22.16 -33.06
CA SER A 65 -55.34 -23.26 -33.60
C SER A 65 -55.29 -23.25 -35.12
N ALA A 66 -56.41 -23.01 -35.80
CA ALA A 66 -56.43 -22.92 -37.26
C ALA A 66 -55.64 -21.70 -37.78
N ALA A 67 -55.69 -20.56 -37.07
CA ALA A 67 -54.95 -19.35 -37.43
C ALA A 67 -53.45 -19.49 -37.15
N VAL A 68 -53.07 -20.16 -36.06
CA VAL A 68 -51.68 -20.49 -35.73
C VAL A 68 -51.12 -21.47 -36.74
N GLU A 69 -51.84 -22.54 -37.07
CA GLU A 69 -51.42 -23.49 -38.11
C GLU A 69 -51.33 -22.83 -39.49
N ALA A 70 -52.27 -21.95 -39.85
CA ALA A 70 -52.19 -21.17 -41.08
C ALA A 70 -50.96 -20.24 -41.08
N MET A 71 -50.72 -19.50 -39.99
CA MET A 71 -49.54 -18.64 -39.82
C MET A 71 -48.23 -19.43 -39.89
N VAL A 72 -48.17 -20.60 -39.24
CA VAL A 72 -47.02 -21.52 -39.29
C VAL A 72 -46.82 -22.05 -40.71
N THR A 73 -47.90 -22.42 -41.40
CA THR A 73 -47.85 -22.93 -42.77
C THR A 73 -47.51 -21.85 -43.79
N GLU A 74 -47.94 -20.60 -43.58
CA GLU A 74 -47.68 -19.48 -44.49
C GLU A 74 -46.26 -18.91 -44.32
N HIS A 75 -45.79 -18.78 -43.07
CA HIS A 75 -44.55 -18.05 -42.77
C HIS A 75 -43.38 -18.93 -42.32
N PHE A 76 -43.64 -20.15 -41.83
CA PHE A 76 -42.61 -20.99 -41.21
C PHE A 76 -42.42 -22.35 -41.86
N VAL A 77 -43.29 -22.75 -42.78
CA VAL A 77 -43.07 -23.88 -43.68
C VAL A 77 -42.17 -23.44 -44.83
N ARG A 78 -41.10 -24.20 -45.06
CA ARG A 78 -40.32 -24.10 -46.29
C ARG A 78 -40.88 -25.13 -47.25
N ALA A 79 -41.55 -24.69 -48.31
CA ALA A 79 -41.90 -25.57 -49.42
C ALA A 79 -40.59 -25.98 -50.13
N LYS A 80 -39.93 -27.01 -49.60
CA LYS A 80 -39.08 -27.87 -50.40
C LYS A 80 -39.96 -29.04 -50.76
N GLU A 81 -40.35 -29.13 -52.04
CA GLU A 81 -40.46 -30.47 -52.61
C GLU A 81 -39.22 -31.23 -52.15
N LYS A 82 -39.38 -32.46 -51.64
CA LYS A 82 -38.26 -33.41 -51.54
C LYS A 82 -37.78 -33.76 -52.95
N ARG A 83 -37.35 -32.77 -53.70
CA ARG A 83 -36.45 -32.93 -54.81
C ARG A 83 -35.09 -33.08 -54.16
N MET A 84 -34.60 -34.31 -54.11
CA MET A 84 -33.17 -34.52 -53.98
C MET A 84 -32.54 -33.74 -55.14
N LEU A 85 -31.97 -32.58 -54.84
CA LEU A 85 -31.12 -31.88 -55.79
C LEU A 85 -30.02 -32.88 -56.14
N THR A 86 -29.81 -33.15 -57.41
CA THR A 86 -28.71 -34.01 -57.85
C THR A 86 -27.37 -33.34 -57.47
N GLU A 87 -26.27 -34.09 -57.44
CA GLU A 87 -24.90 -33.58 -57.19
C GLU A 87 -24.64 -32.25 -57.93
N ALA A 88 -25.15 -32.14 -59.17
CA ALA A 88 -25.00 -30.99 -60.06
C ALA A 88 -25.82 -29.74 -59.67
N GLU A 89 -26.90 -29.88 -58.91
CA GLU A 89 -27.79 -28.77 -58.54
C GLU A 89 -27.48 -28.19 -57.15
N ARG A 90 -26.59 -28.84 -56.38
CA ARG A 90 -26.15 -28.41 -55.04
C ARG A 90 -24.82 -27.66 -55.05
N VAL A 91 -24.16 -27.60 -56.20
CA VAL A 91 -22.97 -26.77 -56.43
C VAL A 91 -23.42 -25.34 -56.74
N GLY A 92 -23.11 -24.37 -55.88
CA GLY A 92 -23.18 -22.95 -56.24
C GLY A 92 -24.04 -21.99 -55.40
N GLN A 93 -24.27 -22.21 -54.10
CA GLN A 93 -24.76 -21.12 -53.22
C GLN A 93 -23.61 -20.50 -52.42
N GLU A 94 -23.35 -19.21 -52.65
CA GLU A 94 -22.37 -18.40 -51.92
C GLU A 94 -22.76 -18.28 -50.44
N VAL A 95 -21.88 -18.71 -49.54
CA VAL A 95 -22.00 -18.46 -48.11
C VAL A 95 -20.85 -17.54 -47.70
N GLY A 96 -21.22 -16.36 -47.19
CA GLY A 96 -20.33 -15.24 -46.90
C GLY A 96 -19.16 -15.57 -45.97
N ALA A 97 -18.03 -14.94 -46.30
CA ALA A 97 -16.70 -15.15 -45.74
C ALA A 97 -16.57 -14.92 -44.22
N ILE A 98 -15.76 -15.75 -43.57
CA ILE A 98 -14.45 -15.42 -42.94
C ILE A 98 -13.92 -16.74 -42.33
N GLY A 99 -12.85 -17.31 -42.90
CA GLY A 99 -12.16 -18.49 -42.35
C GLY A 99 -11.70 -19.55 -43.36
N GLY A 100 -11.98 -19.37 -44.65
CA GLY A 100 -11.55 -20.27 -45.73
C GLY A 100 -12.57 -20.27 -46.85
N VAL A 101 -12.12 -20.23 -48.10
CA VAL A 101 -13.01 -20.36 -49.26
C VAL A 101 -13.70 -21.71 -49.15
N LEU A 102 -15.02 -21.72 -48.92
CA LEU A 102 -15.83 -22.89 -49.15
C LEU A 102 -15.61 -23.29 -50.62
N LYS A 103 -15.18 -24.53 -50.88
CA LYS A 103 -15.17 -25.05 -52.26
C LYS A 103 -16.58 -24.84 -52.83
N GLU A 104 -16.68 -24.38 -54.08
CA GLU A 104 -17.96 -24.31 -54.79
C GLU A 104 -18.72 -25.63 -54.58
N GLY A 105 -19.90 -25.55 -53.94
CA GLY A 105 -20.76 -26.70 -53.63
C GLY A 105 -20.69 -27.32 -52.25
N SER A 106 -20.12 -26.63 -51.25
CA SER A 106 -20.20 -27.11 -49.87
C SER A 106 -21.59 -26.95 -49.24
N LEU A 107 -22.08 -28.00 -48.57
CA LEU A 107 -23.36 -28.00 -47.86
C LEU A 107 -23.21 -27.46 -46.42
N THR A 108 -24.09 -26.56 -45.99
CA THR A 108 -24.20 -26.10 -44.59
C THR A 108 -25.60 -26.32 -44.04
N PHE A 109 -25.66 -26.83 -42.80
CA PHE A 109 -26.93 -27.18 -42.13
C PHE A 109 -27.15 -26.38 -40.83
N LEU A 110 -26.15 -25.59 -40.42
CA LEU A 110 -26.15 -24.81 -39.20
C LEU A 110 -26.58 -23.36 -39.44
N ASP A 111 -27.05 -22.68 -38.39
CA ASP A 111 -27.24 -21.24 -38.46
C ASP A 111 -25.90 -20.52 -38.65
N GLN A 112 -25.91 -19.42 -39.42
CA GLN A 112 -24.71 -18.71 -39.82
C GLN A 112 -23.85 -18.25 -38.63
N ARG A 113 -24.48 -17.87 -37.50
CA ARG A 113 -23.77 -17.37 -36.32
C ARG A 113 -23.03 -18.49 -35.61
N ARG A 114 -23.69 -19.64 -35.40
CA ARG A 114 -23.07 -20.85 -34.85
C ARG A 114 -21.95 -21.35 -35.75
N PHE A 115 -22.20 -21.45 -37.06
CA PHE A 115 -21.18 -21.84 -38.04
C PHE A 115 -19.95 -20.93 -37.97
N ASN A 116 -20.12 -19.60 -38.04
CA ASN A 116 -19.00 -18.66 -38.01
C ASN A 116 -18.19 -18.76 -36.69
N ASN A 117 -18.88 -18.86 -35.54
CA ASN A 117 -18.21 -19.00 -34.25
C ASN A 117 -17.39 -20.29 -34.16
N LEU A 118 -17.94 -21.41 -34.65
CA LEU A 118 -17.27 -22.71 -34.69
C LEU A 118 -16.11 -22.71 -35.68
N ALA A 119 -16.28 -22.14 -36.87
CA ALA A 119 -15.23 -22.04 -37.89
C ALA A 119 -14.03 -21.25 -37.34
N ILE A 120 -14.25 -20.14 -36.65
CA ILE A 120 -13.20 -19.36 -35.99
C ILE A 120 -12.49 -20.20 -34.92
N ALA A 121 -13.24 -20.88 -34.06
CA ALA A 121 -12.66 -21.69 -32.99
C ALA A 121 -11.85 -22.88 -33.54
N LEU A 122 -12.35 -23.59 -34.55
CA LEU A 122 -11.66 -24.69 -35.22
C LEU A 122 -10.40 -24.22 -35.96
N THR A 123 -10.45 -23.03 -36.58
CA THR A 123 -9.26 -22.42 -37.22
C THR A 123 -8.19 -22.08 -36.20
N ARG A 124 -8.57 -21.54 -35.03
CA ARG A 124 -7.63 -21.28 -33.92
C ARG A 124 -7.02 -22.56 -33.36
N LEU A 125 -7.82 -23.63 -33.33
CA LEU A 125 -7.39 -24.94 -32.84
C LEU A 125 -6.35 -25.56 -33.78
N GLY A 126 -6.52 -25.41 -35.10
CA GLY A 126 -5.49 -25.76 -36.10
C GLY A 126 -5.13 -27.24 -36.20
N LEU A 127 -5.85 -28.12 -35.51
CA LEU A 127 -5.63 -29.58 -35.53
C LEU A 127 -6.50 -30.25 -36.61
N PRO A 128 -5.97 -31.26 -37.31
CA PRO A 128 -6.79 -32.09 -38.20
C PRO A 128 -7.88 -32.84 -37.45
N ASN A 129 -9.08 -32.94 -38.03
CA ASN A 129 -10.23 -33.61 -37.41
C ASN A 129 -9.93 -35.08 -37.03
N ALA A 130 -9.17 -35.79 -37.86
CA ALA A 130 -8.76 -37.17 -37.59
C ALA A 130 -7.87 -37.29 -36.35
N THR A 131 -6.88 -36.39 -36.23
CA THR A 131 -6.00 -36.30 -35.05
C THR A 131 -6.80 -35.98 -33.79
N LEU A 132 -7.76 -35.07 -33.88
CA LEU A 132 -8.63 -34.72 -32.76
C LEU A 132 -9.52 -35.89 -32.34
N ARG A 133 -10.14 -36.58 -33.29
CA ARG A 133 -10.93 -37.79 -33.04
C ARG A 133 -10.12 -38.85 -32.31
N GLU A 134 -8.92 -39.16 -32.82
CA GLU A 134 -8.02 -40.14 -32.22
C GLU A 134 -7.54 -39.72 -30.83
N ALA A 135 -7.19 -38.44 -30.64
CA ALA A 135 -6.80 -37.90 -29.36
C ALA A 135 -7.93 -38.01 -28.32
N VAL A 136 -9.19 -37.76 -28.70
CA VAL A 136 -10.34 -37.88 -27.77
C VAL A 136 -10.67 -39.35 -27.45
N LEU A 137 -10.53 -40.26 -28.42
CA LEU A 137 -10.69 -41.70 -28.19
C LEU A 137 -9.59 -42.28 -27.30
N ALA A 138 -8.36 -41.81 -27.45
CA ALA A 138 -7.24 -42.24 -26.62
C ALA A 138 -7.20 -41.53 -25.25
N GLY A 139 -7.79 -40.33 -25.15
CA GLY A 139 -7.57 -39.42 -24.03
C GLY A 139 -6.14 -38.87 -24.01
N ASP A 140 -5.58 -38.55 -25.17
CA ASP A 140 -4.18 -38.10 -25.31
C ASP A 140 -4.01 -36.64 -24.85
N GLU A 141 -3.49 -36.47 -23.64
CA GLU A 141 -3.22 -35.17 -23.01
C GLU A 141 -2.07 -34.38 -23.67
N ARG A 142 -1.28 -34.99 -24.55
CA ARG A 142 -0.23 -34.27 -25.31
C ARG A 142 -0.84 -33.42 -26.42
N VAL A 143 -1.92 -33.91 -27.02
CA VAL A 143 -2.69 -33.20 -28.06
C VAL A 143 -3.81 -32.38 -27.43
N LEU A 144 -4.53 -32.98 -26.47
CA LEU A 144 -5.62 -32.34 -25.74
C LEU A 144 -5.08 -31.62 -24.50
N THR A 145 -4.26 -30.59 -24.69
CA THR A 145 -3.79 -29.73 -23.60
C THR A 145 -4.97 -28.99 -22.94
N PRO A 146 -4.82 -28.44 -21.72
CA PRO A 146 -5.88 -27.68 -21.07
C PRO A 146 -6.45 -26.56 -21.95
N GLU A 147 -5.60 -25.84 -22.68
CA GLU A 147 -5.99 -24.76 -23.60
C GLU A 147 -6.82 -25.30 -24.77
N VAL A 148 -6.40 -26.43 -25.34
CA VAL A 148 -7.12 -27.09 -26.44
C VAL A 148 -8.48 -27.59 -25.96
N VAL A 149 -8.55 -28.19 -24.77
CA VAL A 149 -9.81 -28.70 -24.20
C VAL A 149 -10.79 -27.56 -23.90
N GLU A 150 -10.33 -26.43 -23.35
CA GLU A 150 -11.20 -25.27 -23.11
C GLU A 150 -11.72 -24.65 -24.41
N LEU A 151 -10.93 -24.65 -25.49
CA LEU A 151 -11.39 -24.20 -26.80
C LEU A 151 -12.35 -25.19 -27.47
N LEU A 152 -12.15 -26.49 -27.24
CA LEU A 152 -12.88 -27.57 -27.91
C LEU A 152 -14.22 -27.90 -27.25
N VAL A 153 -14.35 -27.75 -25.92
CA VAL A 153 -15.62 -28.00 -25.21
C VAL A 153 -16.79 -27.19 -25.78
N PRO A 154 -16.67 -25.87 -26.03
CA PRO A 154 -17.72 -25.08 -26.66
C PRO A 154 -18.03 -25.48 -28.11
N CYS A 155 -17.07 -26.12 -28.78
CA CYS A 155 -17.23 -26.60 -30.16
C CYS A 155 -17.94 -27.95 -30.25
N ALA A 156 -18.22 -28.61 -29.13
CA ALA A 156 -18.85 -29.91 -29.15
C ALA A 156 -20.27 -29.83 -29.78
N PRO A 157 -20.63 -30.78 -30.67
CA PRO A 157 -21.92 -30.77 -31.33
C PRO A 157 -23.06 -31.00 -30.33
N THR A 158 -24.19 -30.33 -30.55
CA THR A 158 -25.45 -30.59 -29.84
C THR A 158 -26.13 -31.84 -30.41
N ALA A 159 -27.19 -32.30 -29.74
CA ALA A 159 -28.02 -33.38 -30.28
C ALA A 159 -28.58 -33.02 -31.66
N ASP A 160 -29.08 -31.78 -31.81
CA ASP A 160 -29.61 -31.26 -33.07
C ASP A 160 -28.55 -31.22 -34.18
N ASP A 161 -27.32 -30.82 -33.87
CA ASP A 161 -26.21 -30.80 -34.84
C ASP A 161 -25.90 -32.22 -35.35
N ILE A 162 -25.93 -33.21 -34.44
CA ILE A 162 -25.69 -34.62 -34.79
C ILE A 162 -26.85 -35.17 -35.62
N GLU A 163 -28.10 -34.88 -35.25
CA GLU A 163 -29.29 -35.30 -36.00
C GLU A 163 -29.31 -34.73 -37.42
N ALA A 164 -28.86 -33.49 -37.60
CA ALA A 164 -28.79 -32.85 -38.92
C ALA A 164 -27.74 -33.51 -39.85
N ILE A 165 -26.66 -34.05 -39.29
CA ILE A 165 -25.52 -34.58 -40.06
C ILE A 165 -25.55 -36.11 -40.17
N ALA A 166 -26.11 -36.82 -39.19
CA ALA A 166 -26.13 -38.28 -39.15
C ALA A 166 -26.74 -38.97 -40.39
N PRO A 167 -27.77 -38.41 -41.08
CA PRO A 167 -28.33 -39.00 -42.29
C PRO A 167 -27.49 -38.78 -43.55
N TYR A 168 -26.42 -37.98 -43.49
CA TYR A 168 -25.59 -37.71 -44.67
C TYR A 168 -24.85 -38.97 -45.13
N ASP A 169 -25.01 -39.35 -46.38
CA ASP A 169 -24.42 -40.56 -46.99
C ASP A 169 -23.49 -40.23 -48.18
N GLY A 170 -23.27 -38.95 -48.47
CA GLY A 170 -22.40 -38.46 -49.54
C GLY A 170 -20.90 -38.40 -49.17
N ASP A 171 -20.08 -37.86 -50.08
CA ASP A 171 -18.63 -37.70 -49.86
C ASP A 171 -18.33 -36.63 -48.78
N PRO A 172 -17.74 -37.00 -47.62
CA PRO A 172 -17.39 -36.05 -46.56
C PRO A 172 -16.48 -34.90 -47.00
N ALA A 173 -15.73 -35.04 -48.10
CA ALA A 173 -14.92 -33.94 -48.65
C ALA A 173 -15.76 -32.75 -49.16
N LEU A 174 -17.05 -32.95 -49.42
CA LEU A 174 -17.99 -31.92 -49.87
C LEU A 174 -18.64 -31.15 -48.72
N LEU A 175 -18.50 -31.59 -47.48
CA LEU A 175 -19.02 -30.86 -46.32
C LEU A 175 -18.19 -29.58 -46.08
N ALA A 176 -18.79 -28.54 -45.47
CA ALA A 176 -18.03 -27.39 -44.99
C ALA A 176 -17.15 -27.77 -43.76
N GLN A 177 -16.22 -26.91 -43.37
CA GLN A 177 -15.21 -27.23 -42.33
C GLN A 177 -15.83 -27.69 -41.00
N VAL A 178 -16.90 -27.00 -40.57
CA VAL A 178 -17.59 -27.27 -39.30
C VAL A 178 -18.38 -28.59 -39.39
N GLU A 179 -19.10 -28.80 -40.48
CA GLU A 179 -19.87 -30.02 -40.74
C GLU A 179 -18.95 -31.23 -40.90
N ARG A 180 -17.77 -31.08 -41.52
CA ARG A 180 -16.72 -32.12 -41.54
C ARG A 180 -16.23 -32.45 -40.13
N PHE A 181 -16.09 -31.45 -39.28
CA PHE A 181 -15.71 -31.68 -37.89
C PHE A 181 -16.80 -32.48 -37.17
N PHE A 182 -18.07 -32.08 -37.28
CA PHE A 182 -19.21 -32.83 -36.71
C PHE A 182 -19.34 -34.25 -37.26
N TRP A 183 -19.12 -34.45 -38.56
CA TRP A 183 -19.05 -35.76 -39.21
C TRP A 183 -17.98 -36.66 -38.58
N GLU A 184 -16.80 -36.14 -38.29
CA GLU A 184 -15.75 -36.93 -37.64
C GLU A 184 -16.01 -37.18 -36.16
N VAL A 185 -16.54 -36.19 -35.42
CA VAL A 185 -16.72 -36.33 -33.97
C VAL A 185 -17.97 -37.09 -33.56
N HIS A 186 -19.04 -37.14 -34.37
CA HIS A 186 -20.22 -37.96 -34.04
C HIS A 186 -19.90 -39.46 -33.97
N LYS A 187 -18.81 -39.88 -34.63
CA LYS A 187 -18.27 -41.25 -34.58
C LYS A 187 -17.67 -41.57 -33.21
N VAL A 188 -17.38 -40.56 -32.40
CA VAL A 188 -16.82 -40.71 -31.04
C VAL A 188 -17.97 -40.79 -30.02
N PRO A 189 -18.18 -41.95 -29.37
CA PRO A 189 -19.24 -42.07 -28.39
C PRO A 189 -18.99 -41.15 -27.19
N HIS A 190 -20.02 -40.40 -26.78
CA HIS A 190 -19.96 -39.49 -25.64
C HIS A 190 -18.87 -38.40 -25.77
N PHE A 191 -18.59 -37.92 -26.99
CA PHE A 191 -17.56 -36.92 -27.29
C PHE A 191 -17.52 -35.76 -26.28
N THR A 192 -18.63 -35.04 -26.09
CA THR A 192 -18.72 -33.90 -25.16
C THR A 192 -18.37 -34.30 -23.73
N ASN A 193 -18.88 -35.43 -23.27
CA ASN A 193 -18.62 -35.90 -21.90
C ASN A 193 -17.16 -36.33 -21.70
N ARG A 194 -16.50 -36.89 -22.72
CA ARG A 194 -15.06 -37.20 -22.67
C ARG A 194 -14.23 -35.94 -22.48
N LEU A 195 -14.52 -34.88 -23.22
CA LEU A 195 -13.85 -33.58 -23.07
C LEU A 195 -14.07 -32.99 -21.68
N LEU A 196 -15.31 -33.00 -21.18
CA LEU A 196 -15.63 -32.51 -19.84
C LEU A 196 -14.92 -33.32 -18.74
N ALA A 197 -14.84 -34.64 -18.88
CA ALA A 197 -14.11 -35.50 -17.97
C ALA A 197 -12.60 -35.27 -18.02
N LEU A 198 -12.03 -35.04 -19.22
CA LEU A 198 -10.62 -34.71 -19.38
C LEU A 198 -10.29 -33.36 -18.74
N ARG A 199 -11.13 -32.33 -18.97
CA ARG A 199 -11.00 -31.03 -18.30
C ARG A 199 -11.05 -31.15 -16.78
N ALA A 200 -11.99 -31.94 -16.26
CA ALA A 200 -12.09 -32.22 -14.83
C ALA A 200 -10.82 -32.88 -14.30
N LYS A 201 -10.25 -33.86 -15.01
CA LYS A 201 -8.97 -34.49 -14.66
C LYS A 201 -7.81 -33.49 -14.65
N GLN A 202 -7.70 -32.65 -15.67
CA GLN A 202 -6.60 -31.68 -15.83
C GLN A 202 -6.61 -30.59 -14.76
N THR A 203 -7.79 -30.13 -14.35
CA THR A 203 -7.94 -29.06 -13.35
C THR A 203 -7.92 -29.56 -11.90
N TYR A 204 -8.17 -30.85 -11.67
CA TYR A 204 -8.30 -31.43 -10.33
C TYR A 204 -7.08 -31.22 -9.43
N ALA A 205 -5.87 -31.40 -9.96
CA ALA A 205 -4.65 -31.30 -9.15
C ALA A 205 -4.48 -29.89 -8.55
N ALA A 206 -4.77 -28.85 -9.35
CA ALA A 206 -4.72 -27.47 -8.90
C ALA A 206 -5.81 -27.17 -7.85
N GLN A 207 -7.03 -27.68 -8.06
CA GLN A 207 -8.14 -27.58 -7.11
C GLN A 207 -7.80 -28.27 -5.78
N ALA A 208 -7.32 -29.51 -5.83
CA ALA A 208 -6.91 -30.27 -4.66
C ALA A 208 -5.79 -29.54 -3.89
N ALA A 209 -4.75 -29.07 -4.59
CA ALA A 209 -3.68 -28.31 -3.95
C ALA A 209 -4.19 -27.01 -3.32
N HIS A 210 -5.18 -26.35 -3.93
CA HIS A 210 -5.78 -25.14 -3.35
C HIS A 210 -6.56 -25.45 -2.07
N ALA A 211 -7.47 -26.42 -2.11
CA ALA A 211 -8.25 -26.84 -0.95
C ALA A 211 -7.35 -27.29 0.21
N GLN A 212 -6.25 -27.99 -0.09
CA GLN A 212 -5.26 -28.40 0.91
C GLN A 212 -4.63 -27.20 1.61
N ARG A 213 -4.18 -26.19 0.84
CA ARG A 213 -3.58 -24.97 1.40
C ARG A 213 -4.55 -24.23 2.31
N LEU A 214 -5.82 -24.14 1.94
CA LEU A 214 -6.83 -23.49 2.77
C LEU A 214 -6.99 -24.20 4.11
N LEU A 215 -7.04 -25.54 4.11
CA LEU A 215 -7.10 -26.36 5.32
C LEU A 215 -5.86 -26.19 6.21
N GLU A 216 -4.66 -26.19 5.60
CA GLU A 216 -3.40 -26.00 6.30
C GLU A 216 -3.30 -24.62 6.96
N GLN A 217 -3.74 -23.55 6.27
CA GLN A 217 -3.77 -22.20 6.83
C GLN A 217 -4.67 -22.11 8.07
N VAL A 218 -5.87 -22.68 8.01
CA VAL A 218 -6.79 -22.71 9.16
C VAL A 218 -6.22 -23.57 10.30
N ASN A 219 -5.65 -24.75 10.00
CA ASN A 219 -4.99 -25.60 11.00
C ASN A 219 -3.83 -24.88 11.68
N CYS A 220 -2.98 -24.21 10.90
CA CYS A 220 -1.83 -23.46 11.40
C CYS A 220 -2.26 -22.36 12.37
N ALA A 221 -3.25 -21.54 11.97
CA ALA A 221 -3.82 -20.50 12.83
C ALA A 221 -4.45 -21.08 14.11
N CYS A 222 -5.20 -22.19 14.02
CA CYS A 222 -5.73 -22.87 15.20
C CYS A 222 -4.62 -23.32 16.15
N SER A 223 -3.57 -23.92 15.60
CA SER A 223 -2.45 -24.48 16.38
C SER A 223 -1.64 -23.38 17.05
N ALA A 224 -1.35 -22.30 16.33
CA ALA A 224 -0.68 -21.11 16.87
C ALA A 224 -1.42 -20.53 18.07
N VAL A 225 -2.73 -20.33 17.94
CA VAL A 225 -3.55 -19.78 19.04
C VAL A 225 -3.62 -20.73 20.24
N LEU A 226 -3.57 -22.06 20.03
CA LEU A 226 -3.56 -23.03 21.13
C LEU A 226 -2.22 -23.14 21.85
N VAL A 227 -1.11 -22.96 21.14
CA VAL A 227 0.22 -23.22 21.70
C VAL A 227 0.89 -21.94 22.23
N SER A 228 0.45 -20.75 21.82
CA SER A 228 1.04 -19.49 22.28
C SER A 228 0.70 -19.18 23.74
N ASP A 229 1.63 -19.51 24.63
CA ASP A 229 1.65 -19.12 26.04
C ASP A 229 1.75 -17.58 26.19
N ALA A 230 2.51 -16.94 25.31
CA ALA A 230 2.64 -15.49 25.25
C ALA A 230 1.28 -14.78 25.02
N PHE A 231 0.43 -15.32 24.15
CA PHE A 231 -0.91 -14.80 23.93
C PHE A 231 -1.81 -14.96 25.16
N GLU A 232 -1.73 -16.09 25.87
CA GLU A 232 -2.49 -16.31 27.12
C GLU A 232 -2.11 -15.32 28.21
N VAL A 233 -0.81 -15.05 28.37
CA VAL A 233 -0.29 -14.02 29.30
C VAL A 233 -0.88 -12.65 28.95
N LEU A 234 -0.98 -12.31 27.67
CA LEU A 234 -1.57 -11.05 27.23
C LEU A 234 -3.08 -10.98 27.54
N LEU A 235 -3.83 -12.06 27.32
CA LEU A 235 -5.24 -12.11 27.70
C LEU A 235 -5.42 -11.92 29.22
N ALA A 236 -4.53 -12.49 30.03
CA ALA A 236 -4.53 -12.29 31.47
C ALA A 236 -4.22 -10.83 31.87
N LEU A 237 -3.30 -10.18 31.17
CA LEU A 237 -3.00 -8.75 31.38
C LEU A 237 -4.22 -7.87 31.09
N VAL A 238 -4.92 -8.12 29.98
CA VAL A 238 -6.15 -7.41 29.62
C VAL A 238 -7.25 -7.65 30.68
N LEU A 239 -7.43 -8.89 31.13
CA LEU A 239 -8.38 -9.22 32.20
C LEU A 239 -8.07 -8.47 33.49
N ALA A 240 -6.80 -8.45 33.91
CA ALA A 240 -6.36 -7.76 35.12
C ALA A 240 -6.61 -6.25 35.04
N ALA A 241 -6.27 -5.62 33.90
CA ALA A 241 -6.51 -4.21 33.67
C ALA A 241 -8.00 -3.86 33.63
N GLY A 242 -8.81 -4.67 32.92
CA GLY A 242 -10.26 -4.50 32.87
C GLY A 242 -10.90 -4.59 34.26
N ASN A 243 -10.50 -5.58 35.07
CA ASN A 243 -10.97 -5.73 36.44
C ASN A 243 -10.54 -4.58 37.36
N ALA A 244 -9.33 -4.03 37.17
CA ALA A 244 -8.86 -2.89 37.93
C ALA A 244 -9.66 -1.62 37.61
N ILE A 245 -9.93 -1.37 36.33
CA ILE A 245 -10.70 -0.19 35.87
C ILE A 245 -12.17 -0.29 36.29
N ASN A 246 -12.77 -1.48 36.21
CA ASN A 246 -14.19 -1.69 36.52
C ASN A 246 -14.46 -2.00 38.01
N ARG A 247 -13.48 -1.78 38.89
CA ARG A 247 -13.60 -2.08 40.33
C ARG A 247 -14.81 -1.36 40.95
N GLY A 248 -15.61 -2.09 41.72
CA GLY A 248 -16.81 -1.55 42.39
C GLY A 248 -18.03 -1.41 41.48
N THR A 249 -17.95 -1.84 40.21
CA THR A 249 -19.09 -1.91 39.29
C THR A 249 -19.51 -3.36 39.05
N ALA A 250 -20.72 -3.58 38.52
CA ALA A 250 -21.18 -4.91 38.10
C ALA A 250 -20.33 -5.54 36.98
N ARG A 251 -19.43 -4.77 36.35
CA ARG A 251 -18.52 -5.22 35.28
C ARG A 251 -17.12 -5.58 35.79
N GLY A 252 -16.84 -5.43 37.09
CA GLY A 252 -15.58 -5.78 37.73
C GLY A 252 -15.61 -7.15 38.41
N GLY A 253 -14.44 -7.73 38.67
CA GLY A 253 -14.32 -9.03 39.35
C GLY A 253 -14.71 -10.22 38.49
N VAL A 254 -14.69 -10.06 37.16
CA VAL A 254 -15.01 -11.14 36.22
C VAL A 254 -13.83 -12.10 36.05
N ARG A 255 -14.13 -13.34 35.65
CA ARG A 255 -13.10 -14.39 35.40
C ARG A 255 -12.72 -14.54 33.92
N GLY A 256 -13.39 -13.83 33.03
CA GLY A 256 -13.18 -13.91 31.59
C GLY A 256 -14.01 -12.85 30.86
N TYR A 257 -13.71 -12.66 29.58
CA TYR A 257 -14.36 -11.68 28.71
C TYR A 257 -14.42 -12.23 27.27
N LYS A 258 -15.33 -11.69 26.45
CA LYS A 258 -15.43 -12.00 25.03
C LYS A 258 -14.34 -11.28 24.24
N LEU A 259 -13.79 -11.92 23.19
CA LEU A 259 -12.60 -11.40 22.51
C LEU A 259 -12.86 -10.06 21.80
N ASP A 260 -14.12 -9.70 21.52
CA ASP A 260 -14.48 -8.42 20.89
C ASP A 260 -14.01 -7.19 21.70
N VAL A 261 -13.71 -7.36 22.99
CA VAL A 261 -13.10 -6.32 23.82
C VAL A 261 -11.69 -5.96 23.34
N LEU A 262 -10.91 -6.91 22.80
CA LEU A 262 -9.51 -6.69 22.41
C LEU A 262 -9.37 -5.55 21.39
N VAL A 263 -10.25 -5.53 20.39
CA VAL A 263 -10.22 -4.50 19.33
C VAL A 263 -10.77 -3.15 19.78
N LYS A 264 -11.41 -3.08 20.95
CA LYS A 264 -11.97 -1.85 21.55
C LYS A 264 -10.99 -1.17 22.50
N LEU A 265 -9.86 -1.81 22.84
CA LEU A 265 -8.86 -1.24 23.75
C LEU A 265 -8.25 0.06 23.21
N ALA A 266 -8.22 0.23 21.88
CA ALA A 266 -7.77 1.44 21.23
C ALA A 266 -8.74 2.63 21.43
N ASP A 267 -10.02 2.37 21.72
CA ASP A 267 -11.04 3.42 21.86
C ASP A 267 -11.13 3.96 23.29
N VAL A 268 -10.67 3.18 24.28
CA VAL A 268 -10.70 3.58 25.69
C VAL A 268 -9.56 4.56 25.95
N LYS A 269 -9.89 5.83 26.18
CA LYS A 269 -8.89 6.89 26.43
C LYS A 269 -8.60 7.06 27.92
N SER A 270 -7.35 7.41 28.22
CA SER A 270 -6.91 7.82 29.55
C SER A 270 -7.47 9.20 29.91
N MET A 271 -7.90 9.35 31.16
CA MET A 271 -8.34 10.63 31.73
C MET A 271 -7.18 11.43 32.34
N ALA A 272 -5.96 10.90 32.32
CA ALA A 272 -4.80 11.56 32.92
C ALA A 272 -4.38 12.80 32.11
N GLY A 273 -4.40 13.98 32.73
CA GLY A 273 -4.13 15.28 32.07
C GLY A 273 -2.66 15.67 31.88
N GLY A 274 -1.70 14.83 32.28
CA GLY A 274 -0.26 15.10 32.15
C GLY A 274 0.31 14.83 30.76
N ALA A 275 1.55 15.26 30.50
CA ALA A 275 2.23 15.07 29.21
C ALA A 275 2.31 13.59 28.74
N LYS A 276 2.36 12.63 29.67
CA LYS A 276 2.33 11.18 29.39
C LYS A 276 0.92 10.59 29.23
N GLY A 277 -0.13 11.31 29.65
CA GLY A 277 -1.51 10.80 29.72
C GLY A 277 -2.45 11.39 28.67
N ARG A 278 -2.20 12.61 28.20
CA ARG A 278 -3.06 13.31 27.25
C ARG A 278 -3.15 12.55 25.93
N GLY A 279 -4.32 12.00 25.63
CA GLY A 279 -4.60 11.26 24.39
C GLY A 279 -4.15 9.80 24.38
N ALA A 280 -3.60 9.28 25.48
CA ALA A 280 -3.20 7.88 25.57
C ALA A 280 -4.42 6.95 25.59
N THR A 281 -4.36 5.82 24.89
CA THR A 281 -5.39 4.78 24.90
C THR A 281 -5.03 3.67 25.88
N LEU A 282 -6.01 2.88 26.33
CA LEU A 282 -5.77 1.72 27.18
C LEU A 282 -4.87 0.72 26.48
N LEU A 283 -5.06 0.50 25.17
CA LEU A 283 -4.15 -0.31 24.35
C LEU A 283 -2.70 0.17 24.47
N ARG A 284 -2.44 1.47 24.28
CA ARG A 284 -1.08 2.03 24.38
C ARG A 284 -0.47 1.76 25.75
N LEU A 285 -1.24 1.95 26.81
CA LEU A 285 -0.78 1.74 28.19
C LEU A 285 -0.50 0.26 28.48
N LEU A 286 -1.30 -0.65 27.92
CA LEU A 286 -1.10 -2.10 28.05
C LEU A 286 0.13 -2.57 27.29
N VAL A 287 0.38 -2.04 26.09
CA VAL A 287 1.60 -2.31 25.31
C VAL A 287 2.83 -1.85 26.09
N GLU A 288 2.84 -0.60 26.58
CA GLU A 288 3.94 -0.05 27.38
C GLU A 288 4.19 -0.87 28.65
N LEU A 289 3.12 -1.32 29.31
CA LEU A 289 3.21 -2.17 30.50
C LEU A 289 3.74 -3.56 30.16
N ALA A 290 3.27 -4.17 29.07
CA ALA A 290 3.69 -5.49 28.63
C ALA A 290 5.17 -5.50 28.22
N GLU A 291 5.63 -4.54 27.41
CA GLU A 291 7.05 -4.44 27.01
C GLU A 291 7.98 -4.24 28.21
N ARG A 292 7.51 -3.56 29.26
CA ARG A 292 8.30 -3.32 30.47
C ARG A 292 8.28 -4.48 31.46
N ALA A 293 7.12 -5.09 31.69
CA ALA A 293 6.91 -6.08 32.76
C ALA A 293 6.93 -7.53 32.25
N LEU A 294 6.64 -7.75 30.97
CA LEU A 294 6.49 -9.05 30.30
C LEU A 294 7.16 -9.04 28.91
N PRO A 295 8.44 -8.60 28.80
CA PRO A 295 9.08 -8.30 27.52
C PRO A 295 9.11 -9.47 26.53
N GLU A 296 9.33 -10.69 27.04
CA GLU A 296 9.35 -11.90 26.20
C GLU A 296 7.97 -12.17 25.59
N SER A 297 6.92 -12.19 26.40
CA SER A 297 5.56 -12.42 25.92
C SER A 297 5.09 -11.31 24.99
N ALA A 298 5.43 -10.05 25.29
CA ALA A 298 5.08 -8.89 24.48
C ALA A 298 5.67 -8.94 23.07
N ALA A 299 6.89 -9.45 22.92
CA ALA A 299 7.55 -9.64 21.63
C ALA A 299 7.04 -10.88 20.87
N ARG A 300 6.93 -12.02 21.57
CA ARG A 300 6.65 -13.32 20.92
C ARG A 300 5.20 -13.48 20.45
N TRP A 301 4.20 -12.99 21.18
CA TRP A 301 2.80 -13.32 20.88
C TRP A 301 2.36 -12.86 19.48
N THR A 302 2.89 -11.73 19.00
CA THR A 302 2.56 -11.21 17.66
C THR A 302 3.20 -12.01 16.55
N GLU A 303 4.34 -12.65 16.83
CA GLU A 303 5.04 -13.56 15.90
C GLU A 303 4.35 -14.93 15.90
N ASP A 304 4.04 -15.47 17.08
CA ASP A 304 3.33 -16.74 17.24
C ASP A 304 2.02 -16.75 16.44
N LEU A 305 1.29 -15.62 16.42
CA LEU A 305 -0.01 -15.48 15.76
C LEU A 305 0.06 -14.87 14.34
N GLU A 306 1.24 -14.74 13.72
CA GLU A 306 1.36 -14.17 12.36
C GLU A 306 0.55 -14.97 11.32
N CYS A 307 0.49 -16.30 11.47
CA CYS A 307 -0.24 -17.19 10.56
C CYS A 307 -1.77 -17.05 10.63
N VAL A 308 -2.30 -16.29 11.59
CA VAL A 308 -3.73 -15.96 11.70
C VAL A 308 -4.17 -15.05 10.54
N GLY A 309 -3.28 -14.21 10.02
CA GLY A 309 -3.57 -13.27 8.92
C GLY A 309 -4.15 -13.95 7.68
N PRO A 310 -3.47 -14.94 7.06
CA PRO A 310 -4.02 -15.69 5.93
C PRO A 310 -5.34 -16.40 6.23
N ALA A 311 -5.50 -16.95 7.44
CA ALA A 311 -6.71 -17.67 7.84
C ALA A 311 -7.93 -16.75 8.06
N SER A 312 -7.71 -15.46 8.32
CA SER A 312 -8.77 -14.46 8.56
C SER A 312 -9.75 -14.22 7.41
N ARG A 313 -9.45 -14.74 6.21
CA ARG A 313 -10.26 -14.57 5.00
C ARG A 313 -10.88 -15.87 4.48
N ILE A 314 -10.73 -16.96 5.24
CA ILE A 314 -11.14 -18.30 4.83
C ILE A 314 -12.43 -18.66 5.55
N SER A 315 -13.45 -19.06 4.79
CA SER A 315 -14.71 -19.56 5.33
C SER A 315 -14.88 -21.06 5.10
N TRP A 316 -15.67 -21.70 5.97
CA TRP A 316 -16.04 -23.11 5.79
C TRP A 316 -16.81 -23.35 4.50
N ASP A 317 -17.67 -22.42 4.12
CA ASP A 317 -18.46 -22.52 2.88
C ASP A 317 -17.57 -22.56 1.65
N ARG A 318 -16.50 -21.77 1.63
CA ARG A 318 -15.52 -21.78 0.54
C ARG A 318 -14.87 -23.16 0.40
N ILE A 319 -14.31 -23.70 1.48
CA ILE A 319 -13.64 -25.01 1.45
C ILE A 319 -14.65 -26.11 1.08
N THR A 320 -15.85 -26.04 1.65
CA THR A 320 -16.91 -27.03 1.39
C THR A 320 -17.36 -27.00 -0.06
N SER A 321 -17.52 -25.81 -0.65
CA SER A 321 -17.86 -25.63 -2.06
C SER A 321 -16.77 -26.15 -2.98
N GLU A 322 -15.49 -25.89 -2.68
CA GLU A 322 -14.36 -26.42 -3.48
C GLU A 322 -14.33 -27.96 -3.46
N LEU A 323 -14.46 -28.58 -2.28
CA LEU A 323 -14.52 -30.04 -2.17
C LEU A 323 -15.78 -30.63 -2.84
N ALA A 324 -16.91 -29.92 -2.81
CA ALA A 324 -18.13 -30.33 -3.50
C ALA A 324 -17.97 -30.29 -5.03
N GLN A 325 -17.31 -29.25 -5.56
CA GLN A 325 -16.98 -29.15 -6.98
C GLN A 325 -16.03 -30.28 -7.40
N MET A 326 -15.00 -30.57 -6.60
CA MET A 326 -14.10 -31.70 -6.84
C MET A 326 -14.84 -33.03 -6.84
N LYS A 327 -15.78 -33.23 -5.92
CA LYS A 327 -16.64 -34.42 -5.89
C LYS A 327 -17.47 -34.55 -7.17
N ALA A 328 -18.13 -33.47 -7.60
CA ALA A 328 -18.92 -33.45 -8.82
C ALA A 328 -18.07 -33.77 -10.07
N SER A 329 -16.84 -33.25 -10.13
CA SER A 329 -15.85 -33.58 -11.17
C SER A 329 -15.50 -35.07 -11.19
N ILE A 330 -15.27 -35.68 -10.03
CA ILE A 330 -15.01 -37.12 -9.92
C ILE A 330 -16.24 -37.93 -10.37
N GLU A 331 -17.44 -37.57 -9.91
CA GLU A 331 -18.68 -38.26 -10.29
C GLU A 331 -18.95 -38.18 -11.79
N LEU A 332 -18.66 -37.04 -12.42
CA LEU A 332 -18.70 -36.91 -13.88
C LEU A 332 -17.75 -37.91 -14.54
N CYS A 333 -16.48 -37.92 -14.14
CA CYS A 333 -15.49 -38.84 -14.69
C CYS A 333 -15.87 -40.32 -14.47
N GLN A 334 -16.48 -40.68 -13.33
CA GLN A 334 -17.00 -42.02 -13.07
C GLN A 334 -18.12 -42.40 -14.04
N ARG A 335 -19.09 -41.50 -14.28
CA ARG A 335 -20.19 -41.73 -15.24
C ARG A 335 -19.64 -41.96 -16.64
N VAL A 336 -18.68 -41.14 -17.07
CA VAL A 336 -18.03 -41.28 -18.38
C VAL A 336 -17.24 -42.58 -18.47
N HIS A 337 -16.41 -42.90 -17.47
CA HIS A 337 -15.66 -44.15 -17.42
C HIS A 337 -16.58 -45.37 -17.55
N LYS A 338 -17.72 -45.39 -16.83
CA LYS A 338 -18.72 -46.46 -16.92
C LYS A 338 -19.33 -46.57 -18.31
N ALA A 339 -19.70 -45.44 -18.93
CA ALA A 339 -20.30 -45.39 -20.26
C ALA A 339 -19.32 -45.87 -21.35
N VAL A 340 -18.06 -45.44 -21.29
CA VAL A 340 -17.00 -45.87 -22.20
C VAL A 340 -16.72 -47.37 -22.05
N LYS A 341 -16.60 -47.86 -20.82
CA LYS A 341 -16.38 -49.29 -20.54
C LYS A 341 -17.51 -50.19 -21.02
N ALA A 342 -18.76 -49.71 -20.99
CA ALA A 342 -19.90 -50.47 -21.50
C ALA A 342 -19.82 -50.69 -23.02
N LYS A 343 -19.44 -49.67 -23.79
CA LYS A 343 -19.27 -49.76 -25.26
C LYS A 343 -17.99 -50.44 -25.72
N ALA A 344 -16.95 -50.46 -24.89
CA ALA A 344 -15.68 -51.15 -25.21
C ALA A 344 -15.85 -52.67 -25.40
N LYS A 345 -16.97 -53.27 -24.96
CA LYS A 345 -17.29 -54.68 -25.22
C LYS A 345 -17.67 -54.96 -26.68
N ASP A 346 -18.08 -53.93 -27.43
CA ASP A 346 -18.65 -54.06 -28.77
C ASP A 346 -17.72 -53.56 -29.89
N SER A 347 -16.56 -52.95 -29.56
CA SER A 347 -15.67 -52.30 -30.52
C SER A 347 -14.21 -52.70 -30.33
N ALA A 348 -13.54 -53.07 -31.42
CA ALA A 348 -12.14 -53.47 -31.43
C ALA A 348 -11.18 -52.27 -31.20
N ALA A 349 -10.42 -52.36 -30.11
CA ALA A 349 -9.00 -51.98 -29.97
C ALA A 349 -8.49 -50.51 -30.00
N VAL A 350 -9.28 -49.44 -30.17
CA VAL A 350 -8.71 -48.05 -30.27
C VAL A 350 -9.09 -47.09 -29.13
N ASP A 351 -9.97 -47.48 -28.21
CA ASP A 351 -10.49 -46.58 -27.15
C ASP A 351 -9.74 -46.76 -25.81
N ALA A 352 -8.64 -46.04 -25.63
CA ALA A 352 -7.83 -46.08 -24.40
C ALA A 352 -8.33 -45.14 -23.29
N PHE A 353 -9.29 -44.24 -23.58
CA PHE A 353 -9.78 -43.23 -22.65
C PHE A 353 -10.24 -43.81 -21.30
N GLY A 354 -10.94 -44.95 -21.36
CA GLY A 354 -11.44 -45.64 -20.16
C GLY A 354 -10.33 -46.02 -19.18
N ALA A 355 -9.18 -46.49 -19.69
CA ALA A 355 -8.03 -46.85 -18.85
C ALA A 355 -7.37 -45.61 -18.23
N THR A 356 -7.14 -44.56 -19.03
CA THR A 356 -6.53 -43.30 -18.59
C THR A 356 -7.33 -42.63 -17.47
N ILE A 357 -8.65 -42.50 -17.63
CA ILE A 357 -9.53 -41.93 -16.59
C ILE A 357 -9.67 -42.88 -15.40
N GLY A 358 -9.78 -44.19 -15.64
CA GLY A 358 -9.95 -45.20 -14.60
C GLY A 358 -8.80 -45.20 -13.60
N GLN A 359 -7.55 -45.20 -14.08
CA GLN A 359 -6.35 -45.17 -13.22
C GLN A 359 -6.28 -43.90 -12.38
N TRP A 360 -6.65 -42.75 -12.96
CA TRP A 360 -6.64 -41.47 -12.26
C TRP A 360 -7.75 -41.36 -11.19
N LEU A 361 -8.93 -41.92 -11.46
CA LEU A 361 -10.11 -41.84 -10.57
C LEU A 361 -9.82 -42.36 -9.15
N GLU A 362 -9.06 -43.45 -9.01
CA GLU A 362 -8.70 -44.03 -7.71
C GLU A 362 -7.81 -43.09 -6.89
N GLY A 363 -6.87 -42.40 -7.53
CA GLY A 363 -6.05 -41.39 -6.90
C GLY A 363 -6.87 -40.18 -6.47
N ALA A 364 -7.71 -39.67 -7.36
CA ALA A 364 -8.57 -38.52 -7.09
C ALA A 364 -9.52 -38.78 -5.91
N GLN A 365 -10.22 -39.92 -5.88
CA GLN A 365 -11.12 -40.29 -4.79
C GLN A 365 -10.42 -40.39 -3.43
N ARG A 366 -9.22 -40.98 -3.40
CA ARG A 366 -8.42 -41.05 -2.17
C ARG A 366 -8.05 -39.66 -1.67
N THR A 367 -7.55 -38.78 -2.55
CA THR A 367 -7.21 -37.40 -2.18
C THR A 367 -8.43 -36.64 -1.65
N LEU A 368 -9.59 -36.73 -2.34
CA LEU A 368 -10.81 -36.08 -1.88
C LEU A 368 -11.24 -36.60 -0.50
N GLY A 369 -11.18 -37.92 -0.27
CA GLY A 369 -11.51 -38.53 1.01
C GLY A 369 -10.58 -38.04 2.14
N MET A 370 -9.28 -37.95 1.88
CA MET A 370 -8.30 -37.40 2.83
C MET A 370 -8.60 -35.93 3.16
N GLN A 371 -8.96 -35.11 2.17
CA GLN A 371 -9.27 -33.70 2.39
C GLN A 371 -10.60 -33.48 3.10
N GLN A 372 -11.61 -34.31 2.85
CA GLN A 372 -12.86 -34.30 3.61
C GLN A 372 -12.63 -34.66 5.08
N GLU A 373 -11.77 -35.64 5.37
CA GLU A 373 -11.40 -35.95 6.75
C GLU A 373 -10.57 -34.83 7.39
N SER A 374 -9.62 -34.25 6.64
CA SER A 374 -8.86 -33.08 7.07
C SER A 374 -9.78 -31.91 7.43
N LEU A 375 -10.78 -31.59 6.60
CA LEU A 375 -11.81 -30.60 6.91
C LEU A 375 -12.53 -30.91 8.23
N ARG A 376 -13.00 -32.15 8.44
CA ARG A 376 -13.66 -32.54 9.69
C ARG A 376 -12.73 -32.41 10.89
N SER A 377 -11.45 -32.75 10.73
CA SER A 377 -10.44 -32.59 11.78
C SER A 377 -10.19 -31.13 12.11
N THR A 378 -9.96 -30.29 11.10
CA THR A 378 -9.75 -28.84 11.23
C THR A 378 -10.95 -28.12 11.85
N GLN A 379 -12.17 -28.50 11.48
CA GLN A 379 -13.39 -27.98 12.12
C GLN A 379 -13.47 -28.36 13.60
N ARG A 380 -13.07 -29.59 13.98
CA ARG A 380 -13.01 -29.99 15.39
C ARG A 380 -11.96 -29.19 16.16
N LEU A 381 -10.78 -29.01 15.58
CA LEU A 381 -9.71 -28.21 16.17
C LEU A 381 -10.15 -26.75 16.35
N PHE A 382 -10.77 -26.15 15.34
CA PHE A 382 -11.30 -24.79 15.41
C PHE A 382 -12.37 -24.64 16.51
N ARG A 383 -13.30 -25.59 16.62
CA ARG A 383 -14.30 -25.56 17.72
C ARG A 383 -13.63 -25.60 19.09
N ALA A 384 -12.57 -26.39 19.25
CA ALA A 384 -11.81 -26.44 20.50
C ALA A 384 -11.12 -25.09 20.80
N VAL A 385 -10.55 -24.43 19.77
CA VAL A 385 -9.98 -23.07 19.89
C VAL A 385 -11.06 -22.08 20.33
N ALA A 386 -12.19 -22.05 19.63
CA ALA A 386 -13.30 -21.14 19.95
C ALA A 386 -13.80 -21.35 21.39
N GLN A 387 -14.00 -22.61 21.80
CA GLN A 387 -14.41 -22.95 23.15
C GLN A 387 -13.39 -22.50 24.20
N ARG A 388 -12.08 -22.71 23.94
CA ARG A 388 -11.00 -22.32 24.86
C ARG A 388 -10.93 -20.80 25.05
N LEU A 389 -11.24 -20.04 24.00
CA LEU A 389 -11.29 -18.58 24.04
C LEU A 389 -12.65 -18.04 24.55
N GLY A 390 -13.58 -18.91 24.90
CA GLY A 390 -14.91 -18.53 25.38
C GLY A 390 -15.84 -17.99 24.29
N GLU A 391 -15.53 -18.24 23.02
CA GLU A 391 -16.38 -17.90 21.87
C GLU A 391 -17.43 -18.98 21.57
N ASP A 392 -18.46 -18.63 20.80
CA ASP A 392 -19.54 -19.55 20.47
C ASP A 392 -19.08 -20.66 19.51
N ALA A 393 -18.84 -21.85 20.06
CA ALA A 393 -18.42 -23.04 19.33
C ALA A 393 -19.59 -23.81 18.67
N SER A 394 -20.84 -23.37 18.85
CA SER A 394 -22.04 -24.09 18.40
C SER A 394 -22.32 -23.99 16.89
N GLY A 395 -21.51 -23.20 16.15
CA GLY A 395 -21.50 -23.19 14.68
C GLY A 395 -21.76 -21.84 14.03
N GLY A 396 -22.00 -20.78 14.80
CA GLY A 396 -22.25 -19.43 14.26
C GLY A 396 -20.99 -18.65 13.86
N VAL A 397 -19.82 -19.00 14.40
CA VAL A 397 -18.56 -18.27 14.17
C VAL A 397 -17.65 -19.10 13.26
N GLY A 398 -17.37 -18.61 12.05
CA GLY A 398 -16.38 -19.19 11.14
C GLY A 398 -14.96 -18.66 11.38
N PRO A 399 -13.93 -19.26 10.74
CA PRO A 399 -12.53 -18.83 10.87
C PRO A 399 -12.36 -17.38 10.46
N GLU A 400 -13.07 -16.92 9.43
CA GLU A 400 -13.05 -15.54 8.97
C GLU A 400 -13.50 -14.53 10.02
N THR A 401 -14.36 -14.93 10.97
CA THR A 401 -14.82 -14.05 12.03
C THR A 401 -13.84 -14.03 13.21
N LEU A 402 -13.42 -15.20 13.69
CA LEU A 402 -12.51 -15.30 14.84
C LEU A 402 -11.11 -14.78 14.49
N PHE A 403 -10.53 -15.26 13.40
CA PHE A 403 -9.16 -14.91 13.02
C PHE A 403 -9.05 -13.47 12.51
N SER A 404 -10.10 -12.89 11.91
CA SER A 404 -10.08 -11.46 11.58
C SER A 404 -10.12 -10.56 12.80
N LEU A 405 -10.76 -10.99 13.90
CA LEU A 405 -10.70 -10.28 15.17
C LEU A 405 -9.28 -10.30 15.73
N LEU A 406 -8.67 -11.49 15.82
CA LEU A 406 -7.31 -11.65 16.33
C LEU A 406 -6.29 -10.90 15.47
N GLU A 407 -6.41 -10.97 14.14
CA GLU A 407 -5.52 -10.25 13.23
C GLU A 407 -5.65 -8.73 13.35
N ARG A 408 -6.87 -8.21 13.55
CA ARG A 408 -7.07 -6.78 13.82
C ARG A 408 -6.42 -6.36 15.13
N PHE A 409 -6.60 -7.15 16.18
CA PHE A 409 -5.96 -6.87 17.46
C PHE A 409 -4.43 -6.90 17.37
N ARG A 410 -3.86 -7.91 16.68
CA ARG A 410 -2.43 -8.01 16.40
C ARG A 410 -1.90 -6.76 15.69
N HIS A 411 -2.58 -6.31 14.64
CA HIS A 411 -2.20 -5.07 13.95
C HIS A 411 -2.29 -3.82 14.83
N GLN A 412 -3.36 -3.68 15.62
CA GLN A 412 -3.49 -2.56 16.56
C GLN A 412 -2.35 -2.55 17.59
N TRP A 413 -1.98 -3.72 18.11
CA TRP A 413 -0.86 -3.88 19.04
C TRP A 413 0.48 -3.50 18.40
N CYS A 414 0.82 -4.08 17.25
CA CYS A 414 2.06 -3.76 16.54
C CYS A 414 2.15 -2.26 16.22
N GLY A 415 1.04 -1.65 15.79
CA GLY A 415 0.98 -0.21 15.53
C GLY A 415 1.21 0.63 16.79
N ALA A 416 0.63 0.23 17.93
CA ALA A 416 0.83 0.92 19.20
C ALA A 416 2.26 0.74 19.75
N SER A 417 2.87 -0.44 19.58
CA SER A 417 4.27 -0.73 19.94
C SER A 417 5.24 0.10 19.10
N ALA A 418 5.04 0.14 17.77
CA ALA A 418 5.84 0.99 16.89
C ALA A 418 5.73 2.47 17.26
N ALA A 419 4.53 2.97 17.52
CA ALA A 419 4.32 4.36 17.94
C ALA A 419 5.00 4.68 19.28
N LEU A 420 5.04 3.73 20.21
CA LEU A 420 5.74 3.88 21.50
C LEU A 420 7.27 3.91 21.33
N ALA A 421 7.80 3.05 20.45
CA ALA A 421 9.22 3.04 20.10
C ALA A 421 9.64 4.36 19.43
N ASP A 422 8.85 4.84 18.47
CA ASP A 422 9.08 6.12 17.79
C ASP A 422 9.04 7.30 18.77
N ALA A 423 8.05 7.35 19.65
CA ALA A 423 7.94 8.40 20.67
C ALA A 423 9.13 8.37 21.64
N SER A 424 9.58 7.18 22.05
CA SER A 424 10.75 7.01 22.92
C SER A 424 12.03 7.46 22.23
N GLN A 425 12.21 7.12 20.95
CA GLN A 425 13.35 7.54 20.15
C GLN A 425 13.37 9.06 19.92
N GLN A 426 12.21 9.67 19.66
CA GLN A 426 12.07 11.12 19.54
C GLN A 426 12.43 11.83 20.85
N ALA A 427 11.90 11.37 21.99
CA ALA A 427 12.21 11.93 23.31
C ALA A 427 13.72 11.83 23.62
N ALA A 428 14.37 10.69 23.31
CA ALA A 428 15.81 10.54 23.47
C ALA A 428 16.61 11.52 22.59
N ARG A 429 16.17 11.74 21.34
CA ARG A 429 16.78 12.72 20.43
C ARG A 429 16.63 14.15 20.96
N GLU A 430 15.48 14.49 21.51
CA GLU A 430 15.22 15.82 22.10
C GLU A 430 16.07 16.07 23.34
N VAL A 431 16.16 15.10 24.26
CA VAL A 431 17.05 15.17 25.43
C VAL A 431 18.50 15.33 24.98
N GLY A 432 18.96 14.55 24.00
CA GLY A 432 20.31 14.68 23.45
C GLY A 432 20.56 16.00 22.72
N ARG A 433 19.54 16.63 22.12
CA ARG A 433 19.63 18.00 21.56
C ARG A 433 19.72 19.04 22.67
N ALA A 434 18.91 18.91 23.72
CA ALA A 434 18.93 19.81 24.87
C ALA A 434 20.27 19.75 25.63
N GLN A 435 20.82 18.55 25.85
CA GLN A 435 22.14 18.35 26.46
C GLN A 435 23.25 19.01 25.64
N ARG A 436 23.30 18.77 24.33
CA ARG A 436 24.28 19.42 23.43
C ARG A 436 24.14 20.95 23.41
N LYS A 437 22.92 21.47 23.49
CA LYS A 437 22.67 22.92 23.58
C LYS A 437 23.18 23.48 24.91
N ALA A 438 22.92 22.80 26.03
CA ALA A 438 23.40 23.19 27.35
C ALA A 438 24.93 23.13 27.46
N GLU A 439 25.55 22.08 26.93
CA GLU A 439 27.01 21.92 26.88
C GLU A 439 27.67 23.05 26.06
N ARG A 440 27.13 23.35 24.87
CA ARG A 440 27.60 24.49 24.07
C ARG A 440 27.46 25.82 24.80
N ALA A 441 26.36 26.03 25.51
CA ALA A 441 26.14 27.24 26.31
C ALA A 441 27.16 27.36 27.45
N ALA A 442 27.42 26.26 28.18
CA ALA A 442 28.42 26.21 29.24
C ALA A 442 29.84 26.46 28.73
N VAL A 443 30.21 25.93 27.55
CA VAL A 443 31.51 26.21 26.92
C VAL A 443 31.65 27.70 26.55
N ILE A 444 30.60 28.31 26.02
CA ILE A 444 30.60 29.75 25.70
C ILE A 444 30.74 30.59 26.99
N GLU A 445 30.04 30.22 28.05
CA GLU A 445 30.10 30.90 29.34
C GLU A 445 31.49 30.77 29.99
N ALA A 446 32.09 29.58 29.98
CA ALA A 446 33.45 29.35 30.45
C ALA A 446 34.49 30.18 29.67
N LYS A 447 34.34 30.26 28.33
CA LYS A 447 35.20 31.12 27.50
C LYS A 447 35.05 32.60 27.86
N ARG A 448 33.83 33.08 28.12
CA ARG A 448 33.58 34.46 28.58
C ARG A 448 34.20 34.73 29.94
N ALA A 449 34.05 33.82 30.89
CA ALA A 449 34.64 33.94 32.23
C ALA A 449 36.18 33.96 32.18
N ALA A 450 36.78 33.11 31.35
CA ALA A 450 38.24 33.10 31.14
C ALA A 450 38.74 34.40 30.50
N ALA A 451 38.02 34.93 29.51
CA ALA A 451 38.35 36.22 28.89
C ALA A 451 38.27 37.38 29.91
N HIS A 452 37.23 37.40 30.75
CA HIS A 452 37.09 38.41 31.81
C HIS A 452 38.18 38.30 32.88
N ALA A 453 38.57 37.09 33.28
CA ALA A 453 39.66 36.88 34.23
C ALA A 453 41.02 37.31 33.65
N ALA A 454 41.26 37.04 32.36
CA ALA A 454 42.45 37.51 31.67
C ALA A 454 42.51 39.04 31.58
N ALA A 455 41.38 39.70 31.26
CA ALA A 455 41.27 41.16 31.26
C ALA A 455 41.54 41.76 32.65
N ALA A 456 40.95 41.19 33.70
CA ALA A 456 41.18 41.62 35.08
C ALA A 456 42.64 41.44 35.54
N ALA A 457 43.31 40.37 35.13
CA ALA A 457 44.73 40.14 35.41
C ALA A 457 45.63 41.16 34.67
N SER A 458 45.31 41.50 33.42
CA SER A 458 45.98 42.57 32.69
C SER A 458 45.75 43.94 33.33
N ALA A 459 44.55 44.22 33.85
CA ALA A 459 44.25 45.46 34.56
C ALA A 459 45.00 45.58 35.90
N ALA A 460 45.19 44.47 36.62
CA ALA A 460 45.96 44.44 37.87
C ALA A 460 47.49 44.53 37.65
N ALA A 461 47.98 44.16 36.47
CA ALA A 461 49.38 44.30 36.08
C ALA A 461 49.75 45.73 35.63
N LEU A 462 48.76 46.59 35.41
CA LEU A 462 48.95 48.03 35.19
C LEU A 462 49.12 48.71 36.56
N GLY A 463 50.37 48.80 36.99
CA GLY A 463 50.76 49.51 38.20
C GLY A 463 50.36 50.99 38.19
N ASP A 464 50.14 51.50 39.40
CA ASP A 464 49.85 52.89 39.77
C ASP A 464 50.79 53.87 39.02
N GLY A 465 50.28 54.45 37.91
CA GLY A 465 51.05 55.21 36.93
C GLY A 465 50.14 56.15 36.16
N ASP A 466 49.60 57.11 36.89
CA ASP A 466 48.43 57.96 36.61
C ASP A 466 48.59 59.00 35.46
N THR A 467 48.94 58.59 34.24
CA THR A 467 49.05 59.53 33.10
C THR A 467 48.07 59.28 31.95
N SER A 468 47.82 58.03 31.56
CA SER A 468 46.93 57.71 30.43
C SER A 468 45.44 57.68 30.79
N SER A 469 45.09 57.20 31.99
CA SER A 469 43.69 57.17 32.47
C SER A 469 43.17 58.58 32.79
N THR A 470 43.99 59.40 33.45
CA THR A 470 43.72 60.83 33.69
C THR A 470 43.62 61.64 32.40
N ALA A 471 44.46 61.38 31.40
CA ALA A 471 44.33 62.01 30.07
C ALA A 471 43.00 61.65 29.38
N TRP A 472 42.54 60.39 29.51
CA TRP A 472 41.24 60.00 28.95
C TRP A 472 40.07 60.65 29.68
N MET A 473 40.14 60.80 31.00
CA MET A 473 39.13 61.56 31.75
C MET A 473 39.05 63.01 31.27
N ARG A 474 40.19 63.67 30.98
CA ARG A 474 40.22 65.01 30.40
C ARG A 474 39.55 65.06 29.02
N VAL A 475 39.85 64.11 28.12
CA VAL A 475 39.20 64.07 26.80
C VAL A 475 37.69 63.83 26.90
N ARG A 476 37.25 63.08 27.92
CA ARG A 476 35.84 62.78 28.15
C ARG A 476 35.05 63.92 28.76
N ASP A 477 35.70 64.77 29.54
CA ASP A 477 35.07 65.93 30.12
C ASP A 477 34.81 67.01 29.06
N HIS A 478 33.55 67.17 28.68
CA HIS A 478 33.10 68.14 27.68
C HIS A 478 33.51 69.60 27.96
N GLU A 479 33.80 69.96 29.21
CA GLU A 479 34.28 71.31 29.58
C GLU A 479 35.80 71.46 29.37
N HIS A 480 36.54 70.36 29.31
CA HIS A 480 37.97 70.36 29.09
C HIS A 480 38.31 70.57 27.60
N PRO A 481 39.33 71.39 27.27
CA PRO A 481 39.66 71.71 25.88
C PRO A 481 40.19 70.50 25.09
N ASN A 482 40.92 69.59 25.75
CA ASN A 482 41.43 68.40 25.08
C ASN A 482 40.28 67.51 24.59
N ASN A 483 40.37 67.12 23.33
CA ASN A 483 39.36 66.29 22.66
C ASN A 483 39.99 65.08 21.96
N TRP A 484 41.31 64.88 22.05
CA TRP A 484 41.93 63.64 21.63
C TRP A 484 43.13 63.27 22.51
N LEU A 485 43.47 61.98 22.53
CA LEU A 485 44.74 61.48 23.05
C LEU A 485 45.23 60.29 22.22
N LEU A 486 46.53 60.07 22.22
CA LEU A 486 47.21 58.91 21.67
C LEU A 486 48.06 58.25 22.75
N VAL A 487 48.00 56.92 22.81
CA VAL A 487 48.80 56.09 23.72
C VAL A 487 49.41 54.94 22.93
N GLY A 488 50.56 54.45 23.36
CA GLY A 488 51.18 53.30 22.72
C GLY A 488 52.21 52.62 23.61
N PRO A 489 52.86 51.55 23.12
CA PRO A 489 53.83 50.80 23.90
C PRO A 489 54.96 51.71 24.40
N SER A 490 55.33 51.58 25.67
CA SER A 490 56.35 52.42 26.27
C SER A 490 57.74 52.10 25.70
N THR A 491 58.55 53.14 25.56
CA THR A 491 59.96 53.01 25.16
C THR A 491 60.85 52.47 26.29
N HIS A 492 60.37 52.48 27.53
CA HIS A 492 61.12 52.07 28.72
C HIS A 492 60.73 50.67 29.23
N ASP A 493 59.48 50.24 29.04
CA ASP A 493 59.00 48.90 29.37
C ASP A 493 58.07 48.39 28.26
N ALA A 494 58.46 47.28 27.62
CA ALA A 494 57.72 46.66 26.53
C ALA A 494 56.35 46.11 26.94
N ASN A 495 56.02 46.08 28.24
CA ASN A 495 54.72 45.66 28.79
C ASN A 495 53.86 46.82 29.30
N GLN A 496 54.29 48.07 29.14
CA GLN A 496 53.53 49.24 29.57
C GLN A 496 53.08 50.09 28.38
N VAL A 497 52.03 50.89 28.61
CA VAL A 497 51.49 51.82 27.63
C VAL A 497 51.69 53.25 28.15
N GLU A 498 52.30 54.11 27.34
CA GLU A 498 52.58 55.50 27.68
C GLU A 498 51.73 56.47 26.85
N LEU A 499 51.45 57.64 27.43
CA LEU A 499 50.80 58.75 26.73
C LEU A 499 51.76 59.34 25.69
N ILE A 500 51.39 59.24 24.41
CA ILE A 500 52.16 59.77 23.27
C ILE A 500 51.82 61.25 23.02
N GLY A 501 50.59 61.65 23.31
CA GLY A 501 50.14 63.03 23.22
C GLY A 501 48.65 63.18 23.49
N GLU A 502 48.23 64.40 23.82
CA GLU A 502 46.83 64.82 23.90
C GLU A 502 46.72 66.27 23.42
N GLY A 503 45.53 66.68 22.97
CA GLY A 503 45.35 68.02 22.43
C GLY A 503 43.89 68.39 22.20
N ALA A 504 43.68 69.64 21.77
CA ALA A 504 42.38 70.28 21.60
C ALA A 504 42.01 70.55 20.13
N GLY A 505 42.95 70.34 19.20
CA GLY A 505 42.81 70.55 17.76
C GLY A 505 42.02 69.47 17.01
N GLY A 506 41.37 68.56 17.74
CA GLY A 506 40.41 67.62 17.17
C GLY A 506 41.03 66.53 16.29
N LEU A 507 40.23 66.03 15.35
CA LEU A 507 40.66 64.95 14.45
C LEU A 507 41.90 65.31 13.63
N SER A 508 42.01 66.55 13.16
CA SER A 508 43.11 66.97 12.28
C SER A 508 44.46 66.98 13.02
N GLU A 509 44.50 67.51 14.25
CA GLU A 509 45.70 67.49 15.09
C GLU A 509 46.05 66.06 15.51
N CYS A 510 45.05 65.25 15.88
CA CYS A 510 45.24 63.84 16.22
C CYS A 510 45.89 63.04 15.07
N ARG A 511 45.40 63.24 13.84
CA ARG A 511 45.97 62.61 12.64
C ARG A 511 47.41 63.05 12.39
N GLN A 512 47.70 64.34 12.52
CA GLN A 512 49.06 64.84 12.37
C GLN A 512 49.99 64.20 13.41
N ARG A 513 49.58 64.17 14.68
CA ARG A 513 50.37 63.56 15.74
C ARG A 513 50.60 62.07 15.53
N LEU A 514 49.59 61.35 15.01
CA LEU A 514 49.69 59.93 14.71
C LEU A 514 50.78 59.65 13.65
N VAL A 515 50.94 60.53 12.66
CA VAL A 515 52.01 60.44 11.67
C VAL A 515 53.37 60.76 12.31
N GLU A 516 53.46 61.88 13.02
CA GLU A 516 54.70 62.33 13.67
C GLU A 516 55.24 61.31 14.68
N CYS A 517 54.35 60.60 15.35
CA CYS A 517 54.72 59.59 16.34
C CYS A 517 55.03 58.22 15.72
N GLY A 518 55.11 58.10 14.39
CA GLY A 518 55.46 56.86 13.71
C GLY A 518 54.34 55.82 13.68
N GLY A 519 53.07 56.23 13.61
CA GLY A 519 51.93 55.30 13.55
C GLY A 519 51.94 54.31 12.36
N ALA A 520 52.78 54.55 11.36
CA ALA A 520 53.05 53.62 10.26
C ALA A 520 53.94 52.42 10.64
N THR A 521 54.77 52.55 11.69
CA THR A 521 55.80 51.57 12.06
C THR A 521 55.63 50.98 13.47
N ARG A 522 54.69 51.50 14.26
CA ARG A 522 54.27 50.92 15.55
C ARG A 522 52.76 50.96 15.76
N VAL A 523 52.26 50.07 16.63
CA VAL A 523 50.85 50.09 17.05
C VAL A 523 50.61 51.29 17.98
N VAL A 524 49.58 52.07 17.68
CA VAL A 524 49.16 53.23 18.47
C VAL A 524 47.65 53.16 18.69
N TYR A 525 47.21 53.50 19.89
CA TYR A 525 45.79 53.58 20.23
C TYR A 525 45.40 55.03 20.47
N GLY A 526 44.19 55.39 20.08
CA GLY A 526 43.68 56.74 20.17
C GLY A 526 42.29 56.79 20.76
N GLY A 527 42.04 57.85 21.53
CA GLY A 527 40.70 58.24 21.97
C GLY A 527 40.37 59.60 21.39
N LEU A 528 39.22 59.73 20.74
CA LEU A 528 38.75 60.99 20.15
C LEU A 528 37.35 61.32 20.63
N ARG A 529 37.15 62.54 21.12
CA ARG A 529 35.85 63.17 21.37
C ARG A 529 35.49 64.05 20.18
N LEU A 530 34.30 63.82 19.65
CA LEU A 530 33.62 64.74 18.73
C LEU A 530 32.19 65.00 19.22
N VAL A 531 31.50 65.98 18.64
CA VAL A 531 30.15 66.37 19.06
C VAL A 531 29.18 66.16 17.92
N ALA A 532 28.15 65.37 18.14
CA ALA A 532 27.00 65.28 17.25
C ALA A 532 26.09 66.49 17.50
N VAL A 533 25.92 67.34 16.49
CA VAL A 533 25.16 68.59 16.55
C VAL A 533 23.83 68.41 15.81
N ASP A 534 22.75 68.84 16.43
CA ASP A 534 21.39 68.68 15.92
C ASP A 534 20.61 69.96 16.19
N THR A 535 20.32 70.72 15.13
CA THR A 535 19.66 72.02 15.24
C THR A 535 18.34 71.96 14.50
N ARG A 536 17.23 71.87 15.25
CA ARG A 536 15.88 71.77 14.67
C ARG A 536 14.95 72.73 15.39
N ARG A 537 14.16 73.49 14.61
CA ARG A 537 13.13 74.42 15.12
C ARG A 537 13.65 75.39 16.20
N GLY A 538 14.89 75.87 16.04
CA GLY A 538 15.51 76.83 16.96
C GLY A 538 16.14 76.25 18.22
N ILE A 539 16.14 74.92 18.42
CA ILE A 539 16.81 74.24 19.54
C ILE A 539 18.05 73.52 19.01
N ARG A 540 19.21 73.76 19.65
CA ARG A 540 20.50 73.11 19.34
C ARG A 540 20.82 72.09 20.43
N SER A 541 20.93 70.82 20.04
CA SER A 541 21.35 69.71 20.91
C SER A 541 22.76 69.26 20.50
N GLU A 542 23.67 69.25 21.47
CA GLU A 542 25.04 68.77 21.32
C GLU A 542 25.23 67.49 22.13
N ARG A 543 25.73 66.43 21.49
CA ARG A 543 25.90 65.13 22.13
C ARG A 543 27.32 64.63 21.90
N PRO A 544 28.18 64.56 22.94
CA PRO A 544 29.51 64.00 22.82
C PRO A 544 29.50 62.56 22.31
N LYS A 545 30.39 62.26 21.39
CA LYS A 545 30.65 60.93 20.84
C LYS A 545 32.14 60.64 21.00
N PHE A 546 32.42 59.43 21.44
CA PHE A 546 33.77 58.98 21.77
C PHE A 546 34.15 57.85 20.81
N VAL A 547 35.31 57.96 20.20
CA VAL A 547 35.80 57.03 19.19
C VAL A 547 37.10 56.43 19.69
N PHE A 548 37.17 55.11 19.69
CA PHE A 548 38.41 54.38 19.90
C PHE A 548 39.07 54.14 18.54
N VAL A 549 40.36 54.37 18.44
CA VAL A 549 41.16 54.11 17.24
C VAL A 549 42.30 53.19 17.62
N MET A 550 42.56 52.18 16.81
CA MET A 550 43.78 51.38 16.84
C MET A 550 44.44 51.50 15.48
N ALA A 551 45.57 52.20 15.43
CA ALA A 551 46.39 52.31 14.24
C ALA A 551 47.44 51.20 14.25
N THR A 552 47.40 50.35 13.22
CA THR A 552 48.39 49.31 12.97
C THR A 552 49.00 49.57 11.60
N GLY A 553 50.00 50.45 11.57
CA GLY A 553 50.66 50.86 10.33
C GLY A 553 51.07 49.70 9.42
N ALA A 554 51.04 49.92 8.10
CA ALA A 554 51.42 48.92 7.11
C ALA A 554 52.83 48.33 7.29
N ASP A 555 53.75 49.08 7.91
CA ASP A 555 55.14 48.68 8.14
C ASP A 555 55.37 48.12 9.57
N VAL A 556 54.30 47.90 10.34
CA VAL A 556 54.39 47.27 11.67
C VAL A 556 54.73 45.78 11.54
N PRO A 557 55.79 45.28 12.20
CA PRO A 557 56.10 43.85 12.18
C PRO A 557 54.93 42.99 12.66
N ILE A 558 54.63 41.88 11.96
CA ILE A 558 53.49 40.98 12.24
C ILE A 558 53.40 40.59 13.73
N ARG A 559 54.54 40.37 14.39
CA ARG A 559 54.59 40.06 15.83
C ARG A 559 54.07 41.21 16.71
N ALA A 560 54.44 42.45 16.38
CA ALA A 560 53.96 43.64 17.10
C ALA A 560 52.48 43.93 16.81
N ALA A 561 52.04 43.76 15.57
CA ALA A 561 50.63 43.89 15.19
C ALA A 561 49.74 42.86 15.91
N THR A 562 50.18 41.59 15.95
CA THR A 562 49.47 40.50 16.65
C THR A 562 49.37 40.79 18.15
N ARG A 563 50.46 41.25 18.75
CA ARG A 563 50.49 41.65 20.15
C ARG A 563 49.51 42.80 20.44
N GLY A 564 49.50 43.82 19.58
CA GLY A 564 48.57 44.93 19.71
C GLY A 564 47.10 44.51 19.63
N MET A 565 46.75 43.55 18.76
CA MET A 565 45.38 43.03 18.70
C MET A 565 44.95 42.30 19.98
N LEU A 566 45.88 41.63 20.66
CA LEU A 566 45.63 40.99 21.94
C LEU A 566 45.46 42.01 23.07
N GLU A 567 46.20 43.12 23.01
CA GLU A 567 46.16 44.20 24.01
C GLU A 567 44.98 45.19 23.81
N ARG A 568 44.38 45.20 22.61
CA ARG A 568 43.24 46.06 22.23
C ARG A 568 42.12 46.07 23.28
N GLY A 569 41.75 44.89 23.79
CA GLY A 569 40.67 44.75 24.76
C GLY A 569 40.96 45.49 26.06
N ALA A 570 42.15 45.31 26.62
CA ALA A 570 42.57 45.96 27.87
C ALA A 570 42.69 47.48 27.69
N ILE A 571 43.19 47.94 26.53
CA ILE A 571 43.36 49.38 26.27
C ILE A 571 42.01 50.06 25.98
N ALA A 572 41.07 49.38 25.32
CA ALA A 572 39.70 49.86 25.19
C ALA A 572 38.97 49.92 26.54
N GLU A 573 39.31 49.03 27.49
CA GLU A 573 38.83 49.10 28.88
C GLU A 573 39.47 50.22 29.71
N VAL A 574 40.64 50.74 29.31
CA VAL A 574 41.19 51.99 29.87
C VAL A 574 40.50 53.18 29.21
N LEU A 575 40.34 53.14 27.88
CA LEU A 575 39.62 54.13 27.08
C LEU A 575 38.10 53.87 27.05
N GLN A 576 37.52 53.73 28.25
CA GLN A 576 36.12 53.34 28.46
C GLN A 576 35.10 54.26 27.76
N GLN A 577 33.91 53.71 27.49
CA GLN A 577 32.72 54.42 27.00
C GLN A 577 32.88 55.04 25.61
N THR A 578 33.68 54.39 24.77
CA THR A 578 33.71 54.66 23.33
C THR A 578 32.46 54.11 22.66
N HIS A 579 31.92 54.86 21.71
CA HIS A 579 30.70 54.54 20.98
C HIS A 579 30.98 53.61 19.80
N ILE A 580 32.13 53.81 19.15
CA ILE A 580 32.60 52.99 18.04
C ILE A 580 34.11 52.81 18.13
N SER A 581 34.60 51.76 17.46
CA SER A 581 36.03 51.48 17.33
C SER A 581 36.45 51.43 15.88
N PHE A 582 37.61 51.99 15.57
CA PHE A 582 38.30 51.89 14.29
C PHE A 582 39.59 51.12 14.43
N GLU A 583 39.85 50.28 13.45
CA GLU A 583 41.18 49.74 13.18
C GLU A 583 41.59 50.34 11.85
N VAL A 584 42.74 51.00 11.82
CA VAL A 584 43.25 51.68 10.63
C VAL A 584 44.66 51.22 10.33
N GLU A 585 44.94 50.95 9.06
CA GLU A 585 46.29 50.59 8.60
C GLU A 585 47.10 51.83 8.18
N GLY A 586 46.41 52.94 7.90
CA GLY A 586 47.01 54.23 7.58
C GLY A 586 46.15 55.40 8.07
N VAL A 587 46.80 56.56 8.25
CA VAL A 587 46.12 57.79 8.73
C VAL A 587 45.05 58.33 7.76
N ASP A 588 45.11 57.90 6.51
CA ASP A 588 44.16 58.27 5.45
C ASP A 588 42.79 57.60 5.61
N GLU A 589 42.71 56.50 6.37
CA GLU A 589 41.45 55.81 6.66
C GLU A 589 40.67 56.48 7.80
N LEU A 590 41.37 57.28 8.62
CA LEU A 590 40.81 58.00 9.75
C LEU A 590 40.34 59.40 9.31
N THR A 591 39.19 59.48 8.62
CA THR A 591 38.61 60.73 8.14
C THR A 591 37.32 61.08 8.86
N ALA A 592 36.90 62.35 8.77
CA ALA A 592 35.64 62.79 9.34
C ALA A 592 34.46 62.01 8.74
N GLN A 593 34.50 61.74 7.44
CA GLN A 593 33.47 61.00 6.70
C GLN A 593 33.37 59.54 7.16
N THR A 594 34.51 58.83 7.28
CA THR A 594 34.49 57.42 7.69
C THR A 594 33.99 57.27 9.13
N ILE A 595 34.39 58.19 10.02
CA ILE A 595 33.94 58.22 11.41
C ILE A 595 32.43 58.53 11.50
N ALA A 596 31.96 59.56 10.79
CA ALA A 596 30.55 59.93 10.78
C ALA A 596 29.66 58.79 10.26
N ALA A 597 30.04 58.15 9.14
CA ALA A 597 29.29 57.03 8.55
C ALA A 597 29.13 55.86 9.54
N LYS A 598 30.20 55.52 10.27
CA LYS A 598 30.17 54.43 11.26
C LYS A 598 29.38 54.80 12.52
N LEU A 599 29.40 56.06 12.95
CA LEU A 599 28.56 56.56 14.04
C LEU A 599 27.07 56.50 13.68
N LEU A 600 26.72 56.77 12.43
CA LEU A 600 25.33 56.70 11.95
C LEU A 600 24.83 55.26 11.86
N HIS A 601 25.69 54.33 11.42
CA HIS A 601 25.32 52.91 11.33
C HIS A 601 25.15 52.26 12.71
N SER A 602 25.90 52.74 13.72
CA SER A 602 25.78 52.28 15.11
C SER A 602 24.71 53.02 15.93
N GLY A 603 24.18 54.13 15.41
CA GLY A 603 23.12 54.92 16.03
C GLY A 603 21.71 54.39 15.73
N GLY A 604 20.77 54.63 16.66
CA GLY A 604 19.34 54.35 16.46
C GLY A 604 18.65 55.36 15.52
N ALA A 605 17.32 55.38 15.52
CA ALA A 605 16.49 56.09 14.52
C ALA A 605 16.68 57.64 14.40
N HIS A 606 17.46 58.28 15.29
CA HIS A 606 17.63 59.74 15.33
C HIS A 606 19.05 60.16 14.86
N LYS A 607 19.12 60.82 13.69
CA LYS A 607 20.38 61.24 13.05
C LYS A 607 20.68 62.74 13.33
N PRO A 608 21.91 63.10 13.75
CA PRO A 608 22.32 64.50 13.90
C PRO A 608 22.47 65.19 12.54
N ASN A 609 22.42 66.53 12.52
CA ASN A 609 22.59 67.33 11.30
C ASN A 609 24.05 67.67 10.98
N ALA A 610 24.95 67.56 11.96
CA ALA A 610 26.38 67.73 11.74
C ALA A 610 27.19 66.96 12.80
N PHE A 611 28.45 66.70 12.48
CA PHE A 611 29.46 66.24 13.43
C PHE A 611 30.60 67.27 13.49
N ASP A 612 30.83 67.81 14.68
CA ASP A 612 31.96 68.70 14.96
C ASP A 612 33.12 67.88 15.54
N PHE A 613 34.22 67.80 14.80
CA PHE A 613 35.41 67.04 15.15
C PHE A 613 36.46 67.84 15.93
N GLY A 614 36.16 69.10 16.27
CA GLY A 614 37.12 70.03 16.90
C GLY A 614 38.09 70.65 15.89
N GLY A 615 38.83 71.68 16.32
CA GLY A 615 39.82 72.36 15.46
C GLY A 615 39.24 73.09 14.25
N GLY A 616 37.94 73.41 14.26
CA GLY A 616 37.22 74.05 13.15
C GLY A 616 36.72 73.08 12.07
N GLN A 617 36.86 71.76 12.26
CA GLN A 617 36.43 70.74 11.32
C GLN A 617 34.99 70.27 11.63
N VAL A 618 34.00 70.84 10.93
CA VAL A 618 32.59 70.44 11.04
C VAL A 618 32.15 69.76 9.74
N LEU A 619 31.50 68.60 9.86
CA LEU A 619 30.95 67.85 8.75
C LEU A 619 29.42 67.85 8.81
N GLU A 620 28.78 68.55 7.88
CA GLU A 620 27.32 68.65 7.80
C GLU A 620 26.68 67.44 7.10
N GLU A 621 25.37 67.25 7.31
CA GLU A 621 24.57 66.12 6.82
C GLU A 621 24.69 65.86 5.30
N GLU A 622 24.95 66.89 4.50
CA GLU A 622 25.05 66.77 3.04
C GLU A 622 26.36 66.09 2.56
N TRP A 623 27.30 65.80 3.46
CA TRP A 623 28.68 65.42 3.12
C TRP A 623 29.10 63.99 3.51
N TYR A 624 28.19 63.17 4.05
CA TYR A 624 28.48 61.78 4.43
C TYR A 624 27.43 60.76 3.98
#